data_AF-A0A9X4QTT5-F1
#
_entry.id   AF-A0A9X4QTT5-F1
#
_cell.length_a   1.000
_cell.length_b   1.000
_cell.length_c   1.000
_cell.angle_alpha   90.00
_cell.angle_beta   90.00
_cell.angle_gamma   90.00
#
_symmetry.space_group_name_H-M   'P 1'
#
loop_
_entity.id
_entity.type
_entity.pdbx_description
1 polymer ?
#
loop_
_entity_poly.entity_id
_entity_poly.type
_entity_poly.pdbx_seq_one_letter_code
_entity_poly.pdbx_strand_id
1 'polypeptide(L)'
;MGSYNVLSRMDALKLFGKVDGAAQSFAIRPESVVLLKESAESLGTDRRIAAGMIRSVSILGNVIRYGVEAAGVRLTIDALNDGRTLPLAERSLVLLALDESQLLQLEKEGA
;
A
#
# COMPACT_ATOMS: atom_id res chain seq x y z
N MET A 1 8.81 13.08 -10.66
CA MET A 1 7.70 12.20 -11.07
C MET A 1 7.60 11.10 -10.02
N GLY A 2 6.56 11.11 -9.18
CA GLY A 2 6.38 10.12 -8.12
C GLY A 2 5.87 8.79 -8.67
N SER A 3 6.25 7.68 -8.03
CA SER A 3 5.68 6.36 -8.34
C SER A 3 4.30 6.24 -7.69
N TYR A 4 3.36 5.53 -8.33
CA TYR A 4 2.03 5.28 -7.80
C TYR A 4 1.66 3.81 -8.02
N ASN A 5 0.94 3.24 -7.06
CA ASN A 5 0.14 2.05 -7.31
C ASN A 5 -1.15 2.49 -7.98
N VAL A 6 -1.34 2.12 -9.24
CA VAL A 6 -2.59 2.34 -9.96
C VAL A 6 -3.49 1.12 -9.76
N LEU A 7 -4.68 1.35 -9.24
CA LEU A 7 -5.64 0.33 -8.84
C LEU A 7 -6.88 0.45 -9.71
N SER A 8 -7.39 -0.70 -10.18
CA SER A 8 -8.76 -0.74 -10.69
C SER A 8 -9.74 -0.46 -9.56
N ARG A 9 -10.96 -0.05 -9.90
CA ARG A 9 -12.05 0.07 -8.91
C ARG A 9 -12.25 -1.20 -8.09
N MET A 10 -12.10 -2.37 -8.71
CA MET A 10 -12.21 -3.65 -8.01
C MET A 10 -11.09 -3.86 -7.00
N ASP A 11 -9.85 -3.53 -7.36
CA ASP A 11 -8.70 -3.69 -6.48
C ASP A 11 -8.76 -2.71 -5.31
N ALA A 12 -9.18 -1.47 -5.58
CA ALA A 12 -9.43 -0.49 -4.53
C ALA A 12 -10.55 -0.98 -3.57
N LEU A 13 -11.66 -1.53 -4.09
CA LEU A 13 -12.71 -2.11 -3.24
C LEU A 13 -12.22 -3.29 -2.40
N LYS A 14 -11.36 -4.17 -2.93
CA LYS A 14 -10.80 -5.29 -2.16
C LYS A 14 -9.92 -4.81 -0.99
N LEU A 15 -9.14 -3.76 -1.21
CA LEU A 15 -8.19 -3.23 -0.24
C LEU A 15 -8.87 -2.33 0.81
N PHE A 16 -9.75 -1.42 0.36
CA PHE A 16 -10.37 -0.39 1.21
C PHE A 16 -11.78 -0.78 1.70
N GLY A 17 -12.45 -1.75 1.06
CA GLY A 17 -13.82 -2.18 1.38
C GLY A 17 -14.92 -1.27 0.81
N LYS A 18 -14.60 0.00 0.59
CA LYS A 18 -15.45 0.99 -0.10
C LYS A 18 -14.57 1.93 -0.92
N VAL A 19 -15.17 2.55 -1.93
CA VAL A 19 -14.55 3.65 -2.68
C VAL A 19 -15.63 4.67 -3.00
N ASP A 20 -15.31 5.94 -2.84
CA ASP A 20 -16.24 7.03 -3.13
C ASP A 20 -16.26 7.37 -4.63
N GLY A 21 -17.39 7.89 -5.10
CA GLY A 21 -17.55 8.37 -6.48
C GLY A 21 -17.67 7.27 -7.55
N ALA A 22 -17.67 7.73 -8.81
CA ALA A 22 -17.86 6.89 -10.01
C ALA A 22 -16.55 6.55 -10.74
N ALA A 23 -15.40 6.98 -10.20
CA ALA A 23 -14.09 6.73 -10.78
C ALA A 23 -13.83 5.22 -10.95
N GLN A 24 -13.18 4.87 -12.07
CA GLN A 24 -12.86 3.48 -12.42
C GLN A 24 -11.39 3.12 -12.12
N SER A 25 -10.57 4.13 -11.86
CA SER A 25 -9.15 3.98 -11.60
C SER A 25 -8.77 4.86 -10.42
N PHE A 26 -7.88 4.35 -9.58
CA PHE A 26 -7.42 5.01 -8.37
C PHE A 26 -5.90 4.96 -8.30
N ALA A 27 -5.30 5.89 -7.60
CA ALA A 27 -3.87 5.89 -7.34
C ALA A 27 -3.60 6.06 -5.85
N ILE A 28 -2.63 5.32 -5.33
CA ILE A 28 -2.07 5.52 -3.99
C ILE A 28 -0.55 5.52 -4.07
N ARG A 29 0.08 6.43 -3.33
CA ARG A 29 1.53 6.54 -3.28
C ARG A 29 2.13 5.36 -2.49
N PRO A 30 3.26 4.78 -2.94
CA PRO A 30 3.95 3.73 -2.19
C PRO A 30 4.27 4.14 -0.75
N GLU A 31 4.67 5.39 -0.51
CA GLU A 31 5.05 5.90 0.80
C GLU A 31 3.88 6.22 1.73
N SER A 32 2.64 6.25 1.23
CA SER A 32 1.46 6.53 2.05
C SER A 32 0.85 5.27 2.67
N VAL A 33 1.31 4.08 2.28
CA VAL A 33 0.91 2.80 2.88
C VAL A 33 1.91 2.40 3.94
N VAL A 34 1.43 2.18 5.17
CA VAL A 34 2.31 1.79 6.28
C VAL A 34 2.32 0.28 6.42
N LEU A 35 3.51 -0.33 6.45
CA LEU A 35 3.69 -1.73 6.80
C LEU A 35 3.89 -1.91 8.29
N LEU A 36 3.11 -2.81 8.87
CA LEU A 36 3.24 -3.24 10.25
C LEU A 36 3.59 -4.72 10.31
N LYS A 37 4.32 -5.08 11.37
CA LYS A 37 4.47 -6.49 11.76
C LYS A 37 3.13 -7.00 12.30
N GLU A 38 2.86 -8.29 12.12
CA GLU A 38 1.61 -8.96 12.48
C GLU A 38 1.15 -8.75 13.94
N SER A 39 2.08 -8.38 14.84
CA SER A 39 1.81 -8.12 16.26
C SER A 39 1.56 -6.65 16.63
N ALA A 40 1.38 -5.75 15.66
CA ALA A 40 1.15 -4.33 15.96
C ALA A 40 -0.31 -4.10 16.39
N GLU A 41 -0.51 -3.81 17.67
CA GLU A 41 -1.81 -3.47 18.25
C GLU A 41 -2.39 -2.19 17.61
N SER A 42 -3.67 -2.30 17.24
CA SER A 42 -4.63 -1.23 16.91
C SER A 42 -4.03 0.12 16.45
N LEU A 43 -3.80 0.24 15.15
CA LEU A 43 -3.79 1.57 14.53
C LEU A 43 -5.21 2.17 14.64
N GLY A 44 -5.27 3.49 14.87
CA GLY A 44 -6.53 4.21 15.06
C GLY A 44 -7.58 3.94 13.99
N THR A 45 -8.84 4.22 14.33
CA THR A 45 -10.07 3.85 13.62
C THR A 45 -10.15 4.32 12.16
N ASP A 46 -9.30 5.26 11.75
CA ASP A 46 -9.36 5.92 10.44
C ASP A 46 -8.56 5.20 9.34
N ARG A 47 -7.83 4.12 9.67
CA ARG A 47 -7.08 3.32 8.69
C ARG A 47 -7.70 1.96 8.50
N ARG A 48 -7.82 1.55 7.24
CA ARG A 48 -8.19 0.19 6.88
C ARG A 48 -6.97 -0.72 7.01
N ILE A 49 -7.14 -1.86 7.67
CA ILE A 49 -6.10 -2.87 7.80
C ILE A 49 -6.35 -4.00 6.81
N ALA A 50 -5.32 -4.33 6.02
CA ALA A 50 -5.32 -5.48 5.13
C ALA A 50 -4.14 -6.39 5.44
N ALA A 51 -4.35 -7.69 5.52
CA ALA A 51 -3.26 -8.66 5.64
C ALA A 51 -2.57 -8.83 4.27
N GLY A 52 -1.25 -8.95 4.29
CA GLY A 52 -0.45 -9.17 3.10
C GLY A 52 0.81 -9.99 3.36
N MET A 53 1.51 -10.31 2.27
CA MET A 53 2.78 -11.01 2.30
C MET A 53 3.82 -10.25 1.48
N ILE A 54 5.02 -10.09 2.05
CA ILE A 54 6.16 -9.55 1.31
C ILE A 54 6.56 -10.53 0.21
N ARG A 55 6.57 -10.07 -1.04
CA ARG A 55 7.00 -10.81 -2.23
C ARG A 55 8.41 -10.46 -2.67
N SER A 56 8.85 -9.23 -2.42
CA SER A 56 10.21 -8.78 -2.75
C SER A 56 10.65 -7.63 -1.86
N VAL A 57 11.96 -7.47 -1.70
CA VAL A 57 12.58 -6.37 -0.95
C VAL A 57 13.75 -5.80 -1.76
N SER A 58 13.73 -4.49 -2.01
CA SER A 58 14.80 -3.77 -2.72
C SER A 58 15.23 -2.54 -1.93
N ILE A 59 16.54 -2.37 -1.73
CA ILE A 59 17.10 -1.18 -1.09
C ILE A 59 17.57 -0.21 -2.17
N LEU A 60 16.95 0.97 -2.21
CA LEU A 60 17.18 2.03 -3.20
C LEU A 60 17.68 3.30 -2.49
N GLY A 61 18.95 3.28 -2.08
CA GLY A 61 19.52 4.36 -1.28
C GLY A 61 18.89 4.43 0.12
N ASN A 62 18.21 5.55 0.42
CA ASN A 62 17.51 5.74 1.68
C ASN A 62 16.06 5.22 1.68
N VAL A 63 15.65 4.48 0.66
CA VAL A 63 14.31 3.86 0.57
C VAL A 63 14.44 2.35 0.55
N ILE A 64 13.60 1.66 1.32
CA ILE A 64 13.35 0.23 1.17
C ILE A 64 12.01 0.09 0.45
N ARG A 65 12.05 -0.52 -0.73
CA ARG A 65 10.89 -0.80 -1.55
C ARG A 65 10.47 -2.25 -1.34
N TYR A 66 9.24 -2.43 -0.89
CA TYR A 66 8.61 -3.72 -0.71
C TYR A 66 7.63 -3.98 -1.85
N GLY A 67 7.75 -5.13 -2.50
CA GLY A 67 6.65 -5.71 -3.27
C GLY A 67 5.76 -6.51 -2.34
N VAL A 68 4.48 -6.17 -2.24
CA VAL A 68 3.55 -6.79 -1.29
C VAL A 68 2.30 -7.26 -2.02
N GLU A 69 1.83 -8.45 -1.67
CA GLU A 69 0.56 -8.98 -2.16
C GLU A 69 -0.46 -8.98 -1.01
N ALA A 70 -1.58 -8.29 -1.21
CA ALA A 70 -2.65 -8.17 -0.23
C ALA A 70 -4.01 -8.27 -0.95
N ALA A 71 -4.92 -9.11 -0.44
CA ALA A 71 -6.23 -9.36 -1.06
C ALA A 71 -6.17 -9.69 -2.58
N GLY A 72 -5.09 -10.34 -3.04
CA GLY A 72 -4.85 -10.64 -4.46
C GLY A 72 -4.40 -9.46 -5.32
N VAL A 73 -4.12 -8.31 -4.70
CA VAL A 73 -3.59 -7.10 -5.33
C VAL A 73 -2.09 -6.98 -5.04
N ARG A 74 -1.30 -6.66 -6.06
CA ARG A 74 0.14 -6.38 -5.89
C ARG A 74 0.37 -4.89 -5.73
N LEU A 75 1.10 -4.53 -4.69
CA LEU A 75 1.45 -3.17 -4.31
C LEU A 75 2.95 -3.04 -4.19
N THR A 76 3.45 -1.87 -4.54
CA THR A 76 4.78 -1.39 -4.16
C THR A 76 4.63 -0.46 -2.98
N ILE A 77 5.39 -0.67 -1.92
CA ILE A 77 5.36 0.15 -0.70
C ILE A 77 6.76 0.62 -0.39
N ASP A 78 6.93 1.93 -0.18
CA ASP A 78 8.21 2.55 0.09
C ASP A 78 8.28 2.94 1.57
N ALA A 79 9.30 2.43 2.26
CA ALA A 79 9.62 2.82 3.63
C ALA A 79 10.99 3.51 3.67
N LEU A 80 11.18 4.40 4.64
CA LEU A 80 12.49 5.00 4.86
C LEU A 80 13.47 3.96 5.40
N ASN A 81 14.67 3.89 4.80
CA ASN A 81 15.81 3.19 5.35
C ASN A 81 16.52 4.10 6.36
N ASP A 82 16.08 4.09 7.61
CA ASP A 82 16.68 4.90 8.68
C ASP A 82 17.99 4.32 9.23
N GLY A 83 18.42 3.15 8.72
CA GLY A 83 19.61 2.42 9.17
C GLY A 83 19.51 1.83 10.58
N ARG A 84 18.37 2.00 11.26
CA ARG A 84 18.14 1.55 12.64
C ARG A 84 17.21 0.35 12.69
N THR A 85 16.25 0.28 11.77
CA THR A 85 15.30 -0.83 11.69
C THR A 85 15.73 -1.83 10.62
N LEU A 86 15.74 -3.12 11.00
CA LEU A 86 15.97 -4.20 10.06
C LEU A 86 14.80 -4.30 9.06
N PRO A 87 15.07 -4.38 7.75
CA PRO A 87 14.02 -4.58 6.74
C PRO A 87 13.18 -5.83 7.03
N LEU A 88 11.91 -5.79 6.65
CA LEU A 88 11.06 -6.98 6.67
C LEU A 88 11.55 -7.97 5.62
N ALA A 89 11.58 -9.26 5.95
CA ALA A 89 12.08 -10.29 5.03
C ALA A 89 11.02 -10.69 4.01
N GLU A 90 11.46 -11.19 2.85
CA GLU A 90 10.55 -11.85 1.90
C GLU A 90 9.78 -12.99 2.56
N ARG A 91 8.56 -13.24 2.07
CA ARG A 91 7.60 -14.24 2.58
C ARG A 91 7.09 -13.97 4.00
N SER A 92 7.49 -12.86 4.63
CA SER A 92 6.92 -12.43 5.92
C SER A 92 5.46 -12.01 5.77
N LEU A 93 4.64 -12.39 6.75
CA LEU A 93 3.29 -11.86 6.92
C LEU A 93 3.35 -10.45 7.51
N VAL A 94 2.52 -9.58 6.99
CA VAL A 94 2.47 -8.17 7.35
C VAL A 94 1.03 -7.67 7.35
N LEU A 95 0.80 -6.57 8.08
CA LEU A 95 -0.43 -5.80 7.97
C LEU A 95 -0.13 -4.50 7.23
N LEU A 96 -0.98 -4.16 6.27
CA LEU A 96 -0.95 -2.89 5.55
C LEU A 96 -1.98 -1.98 6.19
N ALA A 97 -1.54 -0.80 6.63
CA ALA A 97 -2.43 0.27 7.04
C ALA A 97 -2.66 1.23 5.87
N LEU A 98 -3.90 1.23 5.39
CA LEU A 98 -4.35 1.97 4.23
C LEU A 98 -5.19 3.16 4.70
N ASP A 99 -4.80 4.35 4.28
CA ASP A 99 -5.51 5.60 4.57
C ASP A 99 -6.36 5.99 3.35
N GLU A 100 -7.69 5.99 3.51
CA GLU A 100 -8.64 6.33 2.44
C GLU A 100 -8.42 7.75 1.91
N SER A 101 -7.95 8.69 2.75
CA SER A 101 -7.69 10.07 2.33
C SER A 101 -6.53 10.20 1.34
N GLN A 102 -5.68 9.17 1.26
CA GLN A 102 -4.53 9.10 0.35
C GLN A 102 -4.88 8.42 -0.98
N LEU A 103 -6.11 7.92 -1.13
CA LEU A 103 -6.59 7.28 -2.36
C LEU A 103 -7.11 8.34 -3.33
N LEU A 104 -6.36 8.56 -4.41
CA LEU A 104 -6.70 9.53 -5.44
C LEU A 104 -7.62 8.88 -6.48
N GLN A 105 -8.71 9.56 -6.84
CA GLN A 105 -9.51 9.20 -8.00
C GLN A 105 -8.82 9.68 -9.26
N LEU A 106 -8.65 8.80 -10.24
CA LEU A 106 -8.11 9.16 -11.55
C LEU A 106 -9.29 9.31 -12.53
N GLU A 107 -9.43 10.49 -13.11
CA GLU A 107 -10.33 10.70 -14.23
C GLU A 107 -9.73 10.04 -15.48
N LYS A 108 -10.58 9.45 -16.34
CA LYS A 108 -10.15 9.13 -17.69
C LYS A 108 -10.02 10.46 -18.42
N GLU A 109 -8.80 10.84 -18.82
CA GLU A 109 -8.67 11.83 -19.90
C GLU A 109 -9.49 11.31 -21.08
N GLY A 110 -10.45 12.15 -21.51
CA GLY A 110 -11.42 11.82 -22.55
C GLY A 110 -10.74 11.37 -23.83
N ALA A 111 -11.39 10.40 -24.48
CA ALA A 111 -11.08 9.90 -25.81
C ALA A 111 -11.12 11.00 -26.89
#